data_AF-A0A8T7DSQ2-F1
#
_entry.id   AF-A0A8T7DSQ2-F1
#
_cell.length_a   1.000
_cell.length_b   1.000
_cell.length_c   1.000
_cell.angle_alpha   90.00
_cell.angle_beta   90.00
_cell.angle_gamma   90.00
#
_symmetry.space_group_name_H-M   'P 1'
#
loop_
_entity.id
_entity.type
_entity.pdbx_description
1 polymer ?
#
loop_
_entity_poly.entity_id
_entity_poly.type
_entity_poly.pdbx_seq_one_letter_code
_entity_poly.pdbx_strand_id
1 'polypeptide(L)'
;MKSIICYVLLYLAFITNVHAIVLGVVDEQNDYSSVGYTITSAGGFGSVVALDPHWVLTAAHVVESSPSFMVMGDSYDGAEGFYIYFDEVITHPDYVPGEFHDDLAL
;
A
#
# COMPACT_ATOMS: atom_id res chain seq x y z
N MET A 1 -7.94 13.95 42.11
CA MET A 1 -8.94 13.39 41.18
C MET A 1 -9.04 14.26 39.91
N LYS A 2 -7.95 14.39 39.15
CA LYS A 2 -7.88 15.15 37.88
C LYS A 2 -7.06 14.44 36.78
N SER A 3 -6.38 13.34 37.11
CA SER A 3 -5.42 12.70 36.19
C SER A 3 -5.97 11.55 35.36
N ILE A 4 -7.17 11.02 35.67
CA ILE A 4 -7.74 9.88 34.93
C ILE A 4 -8.51 10.33 33.67
N ILE A 5 -9.06 11.54 33.67
CA ILE A 5 -9.86 12.07 32.56
C ILE A 5 -8.96 12.43 31.34
N CYS A 6 -7.72 12.86 31.57
CA CYS A 6 -6.77 13.17 30.48
C CYS A 6 -6.35 11.93 29.68
N TYR A 7 -6.21 10.76 30.30
CA TYR A 7 -5.77 9.55 29.59
C TYR A 7 -6.86 8.96 28.71
N VAL A 8 -8.14 9.02 29.12
CA VAL A 8 -9.26 8.51 28.31
C VAL A 8 -9.51 9.38 27.08
N LEU A 9 -9.39 10.71 27.20
CA LEU A 9 -9.49 11.63 26.07
C LEU A 9 -8.30 11.51 25.10
N LEU A 10 -7.10 11.22 25.59
CA LEU A 10 -5.93 10.97 24.73
C LEU A 10 -6.07 9.63 24.00
N TYR A 11 -6.59 8.59 24.66
CA TYR A 11 -6.80 7.27 24.04
C TYR A 11 -7.88 7.30 22.95
N LEU A 12 -8.95 8.07 23.14
CA LEU A 12 -9.98 8.29 22.12
C LEU A 12 -9.48 9.12 20.93
N ALA A 13 -8.54 10.05 21.12
CA ALA A 13 -7.97 10.84 20.02
C ALA A 13 -7.09 10.04 19.06
N PHE A 14 -6.58 8.87 19.47
CA PHE A 14 -5.79 7.99 18.60
C PHE A 14 -6.64 7.04 17.72
N ILE A 15 -7.96 6.93 17.97
CA ILE A 15 -8.85 5.98 17.25
C ILE A 15 -9.73 6.67 16.20
N THR A 16 -9.70 8.00 16.09
CA THR A 16 -10.74 8.75 15.35
C THR A 16 -10.41 9.14 13.91
N ASN A 17 -9.26 8.77 13.37
CA ASN A 17 -8.91 9.11 11.97
C ASN A 17 -8.85 7.87 11.06
N VAL A 18 -9.74 6.90 11.27
CA VAL A 18 -9.97 5.85 10.28
C VAL A 18 -11.11 6.31 9.38
N HIS A 19 -10.75 6.86 8.23
CA HIS A 19 -11.70 7.14 7.16
C HIS A 19 -11.63 5.99 6.16
N ALA A 20 -12.73 5.24 6.03
CA ALA A 20 -12.86 4.24 4.98
C ALA A 20 -13.40 4.90 3.72
N ILE A 21 -12.85 4.52 2.56
CA ILE A 21 -13.47 4.85 1.27
C ILE A 21 -14.68 3.92 1.14
N VAL A 22 -15.87 4.44 1.38
CA VAL A 22 -17.15 3.73 1.24
C VAL A 22 -17.93 4.43 0.14
N LEU A 23 -18.28 3.72 -0.93
CA LEU A 23 -18.88 4.29 -2.16
C LEU A 23 -17.97 5.37 -2.79
N GLY A 24 -16.70 5.00 -3.01
CA GLY A 24 -15.70 5.91 -3.57
C GLY A 24 -16.13 6.54 -4.91
N VAL A 25 -15.62 7.74 -5.16
CA VAL A 25 -15.69 8.40 -6.47
C VAL A 25 -14.37 8.21 -7.20
N VAL A 26 -14.39 8.39 -8.52
CA VAL A 26 -13.17 8.41 -9.32
C VAL A 26 -12.29 9.57 -8.86
N ASP A 27 -10.99 9.32 -8.65
CA ASP A 27 -10.01 10.38 -8.46
C ASP A 27 -9.71 11.02 -9.82
N GLU A 28 -10.53 12.00 -10.19
CA GLU A 28 -10.38 12.71 -11.47
C GLU A 28 -9.23 13.72 -11.48
N GLN A 29 -8.48 13.90 -10.38
CA GLN A 29 -7.39 14.87 -10.29
C GLN A 29 -6.02 14.20 -10.17
N ASN A 30 -6.01 12.87 -9.99
CA ASN A 30 -4.81 12.11 -9.64
C ASN A 30 -4.13 12.72 -8.40
N ASP A 31 -4.95 13.00 -7.37
CA ASP A 31 -4.49 13.53 -6.09
C ASP A 31 -3.48 12.58 -5.41
N TYR A 32 -3.48 11.30 -5.81
CA TYR A 32 -2.59 10.25 -5.30
C TYR A 32 -1.63 9.73 -6.38
N SER A 33 -0.90 10.62 -7.05
CA SER A 33 0.04 10.28 -8.13
C SER A 33 1.15 9.28 -7.78
N SER A 34 1.37 9.00 -6.50
CA SER A 34 2.30 7.98 -6.01
C SER A 34 1.68 6.58 -5.94
N VAL A 35 0.37 6.43 -6.14
CA VAL A 35 -0.31 5.14 -6.05
C VAL A 35 -0.36 4.47 -7.41
N GLY A 36 -0.12 3.17 -7.42
CA GLY A 36 -0.26 2.34 -8.60
C GLY A 36 -0.85 0.99 -8.24
N TYR A 37 -0.91 0.12 -9.23
CA TYR A 37 -1.23 -1.27 -9.01
C TYR A 37 -0.15 -2.16 -9.61
N THR A 38 -0.04 -3.35 -9.06
CA THR A 38 0.94 -4.34 -9.46
C THR A 38 0.26 -5.56 -10.06
N ILE A 39 0.86 -6.08 -11.13
CA ILE A 39 0.58 -7.41 -11.64
C ILE A 39 1.84 -8.24 -11.48
N THR A 40 1.72 -9.34 -10.76
CA THR A 40 2.83 -10.26 -10.53
C THR A 40 2.89 -11.35 -11.60
N SER A 41 4.05 -11.96 -11.78
CA SER A 41 4.23 -13.08 -12.72
C SER A 41 3.30 -14.28 -12.46
N ALA A 42 2.85 -14.46 -11.21
CA ALA A 42 1.90 -15.50 -10.81
C ALA A 42 0.43 -15.08 -11.00
N GLY A 43 0.16 -13.87 -11.51
CA GLY A 43 -1.18 -13.33 -11.72
C GLY A 43 -1.81 -12.71 -10.47
N GLY A 44 -1.04 -12.54 -9.39
CA GLY A 44 -1.47 -11.76 -8.22
C GLY A 44 -1.61 -10.28 -8.56
N PHE A 45 -2.66 -9.65 -8.04
CA PHE A 45 -2.96 -8.23 -8.20
C PHE A 45 -2.93 -7.54 -6.85
N GLY A 46 -2.29 -6.38 -6.77
CA GLY A 46 -2.23 -5.59 -5.54
C GLY A 46 -2.05 -4.12 -5.83
N SER A 47 -2.14 -3.30 -4.78
CA SER A 47 -1.83 -1.86 -4.85
C SER A 47 -0.42 -1.60 -4.36
N VAL A 48 0.20 -0.55 -4.88
CA VAL A 48 1.53 -0.10 -4.48
C VAL A 48 1.55 1.39 -4.21
N VAL A 49 2.55 1.84 -3.45
CA VAL A 49 2.82 3.27 -3.23
C VAL A 49 4.29 3.54 -3.50
N ALA A 50 4.58 4.40 -4.48
CA ALA A 50 5.92 4.93 -4.70
C ALA A 50 6.30 5.85 -3.52
N LEU A 51 7.36 5.48 -2.81
CA LEU A 51 7.92 6.29 -1.73
C LEU A 51 8.89 7.33 -2.29
N ASP A 52 9.70 6.90 -3.27
CA ASP A 52 10.60 7.73 -4.06
C ASP A 52 10.89 7.04 -5.42
N PRO A 53 11.73 7.60 -6.31
CA PRO A 53 12.00 7.01 -7.62
C PRO A 53 12.61 5.59 -7.63
N HIS A 54 13.11 5.08 -6.50
CA HIS A 54 13.75 3.78 -6.39
C HIS A 54 13.02 2.82 -5.44
N TRP A 55 12.13 3.34 -4.59
CA TRP A 55 11.44 2.55 -3.57
C TRP A 55 9.94 2.57 -3.75
N VAL A 56 9.36 1.37 -3.80
CA VAL A 56 7.92 1.15 -3.86
C VAL A 56 7.52 0.31 -2.65
N LEU A 57 6.48 0.74 -1.95
CA LEU A 57 5.90 0.00 -0.84
C LEU A 57 4.70 -0.81 -1.31
N THR A 58 4.62 -2.07 -0.89
CA THR A 58 3.49 -2.96 -1.16
C THR A 58 3.27 -3.93 -0.01
N ALA A 59 2.25 -4.76 -0.10
CA ALA A 59 2.02 -5.87 0.81
C ALA A 59 2.88 -7.09 0.42
N ALA A 60 3.44 -7.79 1.41
CA ALA A 60 4.30 -8.95 1.17
C ALA A 60 3.55 -10.10 0.48
N HIS A 61 2.29 -10.36 0.85
CA HIS A 61 1.49 -11.43 0.24
C HIS A 61 1.23 -11.21 -1.25
N VAL A 62 1.31 -9.97 -1.73
CA VAL A 62 1.17 -9.68 -3.16
C VAL A 62 2.37 -10.24 -3.93
N VAL A 63 3.57 -10.13 -3.35
CA VAL A 63 4.85 -10.39 -4.02
C VAL A 63 5.53 -11.69 -3.57
N GLU A 64 5.08 -12.34 -2.49
CA GLU A 64 5.69 -13.55 -1.92
C GLU A 64 5.84 -14.71 -2.91
N SER A 65 4.94 -14.78 -3.89
CA SER A 65 4.87 -15.85 -4.88
C SER A 65 5.45 -15.46 -6.24
N SER A 66 6.01 -14.25 -6.35
CA SER A 66 6.49 -13.71 -7.63
C SER A 66 7.74 -12.86 -7.45
N PRO A 67 8.89 -13.32 -7.96
CA PRO A 67 10.17 -12.60 -7.85
C PRO A 67 10.22 -11.33 -8.72
N SER A 68 9.19 -11.11 -9.55
CA SER A 68 9.08 -9.96 -10.44
C SER A 68 7.63 -9.52 -10.50
N PHE A 69 7.42 -8.22 -10.40
CA PHE A 69 6.13 -7.62 -10.62
C PHE A 69 6.28 -6.28 -11.33
N MET A 70 5.18 -5.84 -11.91
CA MET A 70 5.11 -4.69 -12.79
C MET A 70 4.20 -3.68 -12.14
N VAL A 71 4.75 -2.53 -11.75
CA VAL A 71 3.91 -1.41 -11.32
C VAL A 71 3.37 -0.74 -12.56
N MET A 72 2.07 -0.50 -12.57
CA MET A 72 1.41 0.40 -13.49
C MET A 72 1.00 1.64 -12.70
N GLY A 73 1.41 2.81 -13.19
CA GLY A 73 0.92 4.08 -12.66
C GLY A 73 -0.60 4.18 -12.78
N ASP A 74 -1.20 5.08 -12.00
CA ASP A 74 -2.62 5.41 -12.14
C ASP A 74 -2.93 5.79 -13.59
N SER A 75 -3.95 5.13 -14.17
CA SER A 75 -4.41 5.32 -15.53
C SER A 75 -5.32 6.55 -15.63
N TYR A 76 -4.85 7.69 -15.17
CA TYR A 76 -5.55 8.95 -15.43
C TYR A 76 -5.34 9.38 -16.89
N ASP A 77 -6.44 9.61 -17.62
CA ASP A 77 -6.50 10.05 -19.03
C ASP A 77 -6.00 9.04 -20.10
N GLY A 78 -6.03 7.74 -19.82
CA GLY A 78 -5.67 6.72 -20.81
C GLY A 78 -4.19 6.74 -21.21
N ALA A 79 -3.34 7.44 -20.45
CA ALA A 79 -1.90 7.24 -20.48
C ALA A 79 -1.61 5.83 -19.95
N GLU A 80 -1.02 4.99 -20.79
CA GLU A 80 -0.51 3.69 -20.35
C GLU A 80 0.50 3.95 -19.21
N GLY A 81 0.22 3.40 -18.03
CA GLY A 81 1.13 3.50 -16.89
C GLY A 81 2.52 3.01 -17.28
N PHE A 82 3.56 3.56 -16.63
CA PHE A 82 4.92 3.10 -16.88
C PHE A 82 5.15 1.72 -16.29
N TYR A 83 5.65 0.80 -17.11
CA TYR A 83 6.12 -0.51 -16.68
C TYR A 83 7.44 -0.35 -15.93
N ILE A 84 7.41 -0.52 -14.60
CA ILE A 84 8.62 -0.52 -13.77
C ILE A 84 8.96 -1.95 -13.39
N TYR A 85 10.21 -2.34 -13.62
CA TYR A 85 10.79 -3.60 -13.18
C TYR A 85 11.67 -3.34 -11.97
N PHE A 86 11.63 -4.24 -10.99
CA PHE A 86 12.43 -4.16 -9.77
C PHE A 86 13.59 -5.14 -9.81
N ASP A 87 14.71 -4.73 -9.22
CA ASP A 87 15.91 -5.56 -9.12
C ASP A 87 15.81 -6.57 -7.96
N GLU A 88 15.04 -6.25 -6.92
CA GLU A 88 14.91 -7.02 -5.68
C GLU A 88 13.53 -6.80 -5.05
N VAL A 89 13.09 -7.78 -4.26
CA VAL A 89 11.93 -7.69 -3.39
C VAL A 89 12.38 -8.02 -1.97
N ILE A 90 12.13 -7.10 -1.03
CA ILE A 90 12.52 -7.21 0.36
C ILE A 90 11.26 -7.28 1.21
N THR A 91 10.86 -8.50 1.57
CA THR A 91 9.76 -8.72 2.53
C THR A 91 10.20 -8.38 3.94
N HIS A 92 9.27 -7.92 4.78
CA HIS A 92 9.52 -7.76 6.20
C HIS A 92 10.05 -9.08 6.81
N PRO A 93 11.10 -9.05 7.66
CA PRO A 93 11.74 -10.26 8.17
C PRO A 93 10.81 -11.15 9.03
N ASP A 94 9.79 -10.53 9.64
CA ASP A 94 8.80 -11.23 10.47
C ASP A 94 7.52 -11.60 9.69
N TYR A 95 7.47 -11.37 8.38
CA TYR A 95 6.32 -11.75 7.55
C TYR A 95 6.07 -13.26 7.61
N VAL A 96 4.82 -13.64 7.90
CA VAL A 96 4.37 -15.05 7.92
C VAL A 96 3.34 -15.30 6.81
N PRO A 97 3.70 -16.05 5.75
CA PRO A 97 2.80 -16.38 4.65
C PRO A 97 1.47 -16.98 5.11
N GLY A 98 0.36 -16.42 4.60
CA GLY A 98 -1.00 -16.87 4.90
C GLY A 98 -1.58 -16.40 6.24
N GLU A 99 -0.77 -15.79 7.12
CA GLU A 99 -1.25 -15.17 8.36
C GLU A 99 -1.40 -13.64 8.25
N PHE A 100 -0.80 -13.03 7.22
CA PHE A 100 -0.82 -11.58 6.96
C PHE A 100 -0.26 -10.72 8.11
N HIS A 101 0.49 -11.33 9.03
CA HIS A 101 1.30 -10.60 10.00
C HIS A 101 2.50 -9.97 9.29
N ASP A 102 2.78 -8.71 9.63
CA ASP A 102 3.87 -7.92 9.06
C ASP A 102 3.90 -7.95 7.52
N ASP A 103 2.72 -7.86 6.94
CA ASP A 103 2.44 -7.97 5.51
C ASP A 103 2.89 -6.71 4.74
N LEU A 104 4.20 -6.56 4.62
CA LEU A 104 4.86 -5.40 4.05
C LEU A 104 6.12 -5.82 3.28
N ALA A 105 6.30 -5.23 2.10
CA ALA A 105 7.48 -5.44 1.28
C ALA A 105 7.87 -4.16 0.54
N LEU A 106 9.17 -4.07 0.23
CA LEU A 106 9.78 -3.07 -0.62
C LEU A 106 10.27 -3.70 -1.93
#